data_AF-A0A7R9VAI5-F1
#
_entry.id   AF-A0A7R9VAI5-F1
#
_cell.length_a   1.000
_cell.length_b   1.000
_cell.length_c   1.000
_cell.angle_alpha   90.00
_cell.angle_beta   90.00
_cell.angle_gamma   90.00
#
_symmetry.space_group_name_H-M   'P 1'
#
loop_
_entity.id
_entity.type
_entity.pdbx_description
1 polymer ?
#
loop_
_entity_poly.entity_id
_entity_poly.type
_entity_poly.pdbx_seq_one_letter_code
_entity_poly.pdbx_strand_id
1 'polypeptide(L)'
;TAEAPADKERLSNLANAVMLLVNEMVKRSEQQLNDSGKVLQEVMSAAADANGEWYVPLTDGQVEAMRQRLLDNQEQLDEALLSNAFAWIKKCNEDGFDTMAQLIQKVLQLYAAIQLKGEETSGVAGIINELLYADEKYWGTILQKHASAGELAEPAFMEELQRRMEVVVLGLQSGSYAQRVQAEYLKEVEARAKGVFVKLAEAS
;
A
#
# COMPACT_ATOMS: atom_id res chain seq x y z
N THR A 1 16.62 24.37 30.60
CA THR A 1 15.58 24.28 29.55
C THR A 1 16.13 24.88 28.28
N ALA A 2 16.84 24.07 27.48
CA ALA A 2 17.50 24.52 26.24
C ALA A 2 17.37 23.51 25.07
N GLU A 3 16.45 22.54 25.17
CA GLU A 3 16.27 21.49 24.15
C GLU A 3 15.21 21.85 23.09
N ALA A 4 14.13 22.55 23.48
CA ALA A 4 13.00 22.83 22.58
C ALA A 4 13.29 23.63 21.28
N PRO A 5 14.20 24.62 21.23
CA PRO A 5 14.47 25.37 20.00
C PRO A 5 15.32 24.58 19.00
N ALA A 6 16.32 23.83 19.50
CA ALA A 6 17.23 23.04 18.67
C ALA A 6 16.52 21.84 18.04
N ASP A 7 15.59 21.21 18.76
CA ASP A 7 14.77 20.13 18.23
C ASP A 7 13.84 20.63 17.13
N LYS A 8 13.22 21.81 17.30
CA LYS A 8 12.35 22.42 16.29
C LYS A 8 13.09 22.75 14.99
N GLU A 9 14.34 23.21 15.09
CA GLU A 9 15.19 23.55 13.94
C GLU A 9 15.69 22.30 13.22
N ARG A 10 16.01 21.22 13.95
CA ARG A 10 16.41 19.92 13.38
C ARG A 10 15.25 19.22 12.67
N LEU A 11 14.07 19.19 13.30
CA LEU A 11 12.82 18.67 12.72
C LEU A 11 12.45 19.44 11.43
N SER A 12 12.60 20.77 11.45
CA SER A 12 12.34 21.61 10.27
C SER A 12 13.34 21.36 9.14
N ASN A 13 14.63 21.19 9.46
CA ASN A 13 15.68 20.99 8.45
C ASN A 13 15.59 19.64 7.72
N LEU A 14 14.80 18.71 8.24
CA LEU A 14 14.84 17.32 7.82
C LEU A 14 13.50 16.82 7.25
N ALA A 15 12.37 17.36 7.72
CA ALA A 15 11.15 17.42 6.91
C ALA A 15 11.44 18.11 5.56
N ASN A 16 12.34 19.09 5.55
CA ASN A 16 12.88 19.65 4.31
C ASN A 16 13.61 18.60 3.46
N ALA A 17 14.32 17.62 4.00
CA ALA A 17 15.04 16.63 3.19
C ALA A 17 14.09 15.68 2.44
N VAL A 18 13.06 15.15 3.11
CA VAL A 18 11.99 14.37 2.45
C VAL A 18 11.30 15.19 1.38
N MET A 19 10.87 16.39 1.75
CA MET A 19 10.21 17.29 0.82
C MET A 19 11.12 17.69 -0.33
N LEU A 20 12.41 17.90 -0.10
CA LEU A 20 13.39 18.21 -1.14
C LEU A 20 13.61 17.03 -2.08
N LEU A 21 13.71 15.80 -1.57
CA LEU A 21 13.86 14.60 -2.39
C LEU A 21 12.59 14.35 -3.23
N VAL A 22 11.40 14.45 -2.63
CA VAL A 22 10.13 14.33 -3.37
C VAL A 22 9.98 15.48 -4.37
N ASN A 23 10.28 16.72 -3.99
CA ASN A 23 10.24 17.87 -4.89
C ASN A 23 11.24 17.75 -6.04
N GLU A 24 12.43 17.21 -5.78
CA GLU A 24 13.43 16.97 -6.82
C GLU A 24 12.95 15.89 -7.80
N MET A 25 12.30 14.86 -7.27
CA MET A 25 11.68 13.81 -8.08
C MET A 25 10.52 14.36 -8.94
N VAL A 26 9.71 15.29 -8.41
CA VAL A 26 8.66 15.98 -9.18
C VAL A 26 9.25 16.91 -10.23
N LYS A 27 10.21 17.76 -9.86
CA LYS A 27 10.86 18.70 -10.80
C LYS A 27 11.44 17.98 -12.01
N ARG A 28 12.12 16.87 -11.74
CA ARG A 28 12.73 16.05 -12.80
C ARG A 28 11.68 15.27 -13.61
N SER A 29 10.41 15.16 -13.17
CA SER A 29 9.35 14.44 -13.91
C SER A 29 8.63 15.35 -14.91
N GLU A 30 9.22 16.53 -15.18
CA GLU A 30 8.75 17.56 -16.13
C GLU A 30 7.33 18.11 -15.86
N GLN A 31 6.68 17.69 -14.78
CA GLN A 31 5.37 18.16 -14.35
C GLN A 31 5.53 19.11 -13.15
N GLN A 32 4.88 20.27 -13.20
CA GLN A 32 4.56 20.97 -11.95
C GLN A 32 3.69 20.05 -11.09
N LEU A 33 3.85 20.07 -9.75
CA LEU A 33 2.98 19.32 -8.83
C LEU A 33 1.50 19.64 -9.13
N ASN A 34 0.83 18.75 -9.87
CA ASN A 34 -0.62 18.71 -9.90
C ASN A 34 -1.12 18.21 -8.54
N ASP A 35 -2.41 18.37 -8.27
CA ASP A 35 -2.96 18.08 -6.94
C ASP A 35 -2.75 16.61 -6.53
N SER A 36 -2.86 15.67 -7.48
CA SER A 36 -2.57 14.25 -7.23
C SER A 36 -1.09 14.00 -6.87
N GLY A 37 -0.15 14.76 -7.43
CA GLY A 37 1.28 14.70 -7.04
C GLY A 37 1.50 15.17 -5.60
N LYS A 38 0.75 16.18 -5.14
CA LYS A 38 0.82 16.64 -3.75
C LYS A 38 0.28 15.59 -2.79
N VAL A 39 -0.83 14.93 -3.13
CA VAL A 39 -1.37 13.82 -2.33
C VAL A 39 -0.34 12.70 -2.18
N LEU A 40 0.34 12.31 -3.26
CA LEU A 40 1.38 11.28 -3.19
C LEU A 40 2.55 11.71 -2.27
N GLN A 41 2.96 12.97 -2.36
CA GLN A 41 3.98 13.54 -1.47
C GLN A 41 3.54 13.58 0.00
N GLU A 42 2.29 13.95 0.29
CA GLU A 42 1.72 13.97 1.64
C GLU A 42 1.68 12.56 2.25
N VAL A 43 1.27 11.55 1.48
CA VAL A 43 1.24 10.15 1.92
C VAL A 43 2.66 9.66 2.22
N MET A 44 3.61 9.89 1.32
CA MET A 44 5.01 9.47 1.56
C MET A 44 5.63 10.18 2.77
N SER A 45 5.32 11.46 2.98
CA SER A 45 5.82 12.24 4.10
C SER A 45 5.25 11.77 5.44
N ALA A 46 4.04 11.21 5.46
CA ALA A 46 3.44 10.66 6.67
C ALA A 46 4.14 9.41 7.19
N ALA A 47 4.85 8.68 6.32
CA ALA A 47 5.68 7.54 6.71
C ALA A 47 7.08 7.96 7.21
N ALA A 48 7.47 9.22 7.10
CA ALA A 48 8.77 9.65 7.61
C ALA A 48 8.72 9.77 9.15
N ASP A 49 9.81 9.43 9.82
CA ASP A 49 9.92 9.66 11.26
C ASP A 49 10.10 11.16 11.57
N ALA A 50 10.27 11.50 12.85
CA ALA A 50 10.54 12.86 13.28
C ALA A 50 11.79 13.44 12.57
N ASN A 51 12.75 12.58 12.24
CA ASN A 51 13.95 12.92 11.51
C ASN A 51 13.80 12.76 9.99
N GLY A 52 12.59 12.84 9.40
CA GLY A 52 12.46 12.77 7.94
C GLY A 52 13.06 11.50 7.31
N GLU A 53 13.27 10.44 8.08
CA GLU A 53 13.85 9.19 7.61
C GLU A 53 12.76 8.16 7.39
N TRP A 54 12.93 7.37 6.34
CA TRP A 54 12.13 6.18 6.10
C TRP A 54 12.91 4.95 6.53
N TYR A 55 12.22 4.03 7.18
CA TYR A 55 12.77 2.73 7.53
C TYR A 55 12.23 1.71 6.55
N VAL A 56 13.10 0.84 6.04
CA VAL A 56 12.70 -0.28 5.18
C VAL A 56 13.19 -1.57 5.82
N PRO A 57 12.29 -2.49 6.22
CA PRO A 57 10.82 -2.39 6.11
C PRO A 57 10.21 -1.31 7.01
N LEU A 58 9.07 -0.74 6.58
CA LEU A 58 8.32 0.25 7.36
C LEU A 58 7.76 -0.37 8.65
N THR A 59 7.70 0.44 9.69
CA THR A 59 7.02 0.09 10.96
C THR A 59 5.50 0.14 10.80
N ASP A 60 4.77 -0.53 11.70
CA ASP A 60 3.29 -0.51 11.68
C ASP A 60 2.73 0.91 11.79
N GLY A 61 3.37 1.75 12.62
CA GLY A 61 2.98 3.16 12.76
C GLY A 61 3.16 3.96 11.47
N GLN A 62 4.22 3.70 10.70
CA GLN A 62 4.45 4.37 9.41
C GLN A 62 3.45 3.91 8.34
N VAL A 63 3.16 2.60 8.29
CA VAL A 63 2.15 2.06 7.37
C VAL A 63 0.77 2.62 7.69
N GLU A 64 0.41 2.70 8.97
CA GLU A 64 -0.86 3.28 9.40
C GLU A 64 -0.95 4.77 9.11
N ALA A 65 0.14 5.53 9.30
CA ALA A 65 0.19 6.94 8.95
C ALA A 65 -0.02 7.17 7.43
N MET A 66 0.60 6.36 6.57
CA MET A 66 0.35 6.39 5.13
C MET A 66 -1.10 6.07 4.80
N ARG A 67 -1.66 5.02 5.41
CA ARG A 67 -3.05 4.60 5.20
C ARG A 67 -4.02 5.70 5.59
N GLN A 68 -3.83 6.33 6.75
CA GLN A 68 -4.68 7.42 7.19
C GLN A 68 -4.62 8.60 6.20
N ARG A 69 -3.45 8.93 5.66
CA ARG A 69 -3.35 9.98 4.62
C ARG A 69 -4.06 9.64 3.31
N LEU A 70 -4.07 8.37 2.92
CA LEU A 70 -4.87 7.94 1.76
C LEU A 70 -6.36 8.07 2.03
N LEU A 71 -6.82 7.73 3.24
CA LEU A 71 -8.22 7.89 3.64
C LEU A 71 -8.64 9.37 3.74
N ASP A 72 -7.79 10.23 4.32
CA ASP A 72 -8.01 11.68 4.39
C ASP A 72 -8.16 12.30 2.98
N ASN A 73 -7.53 11.68 1.97
CA ASN A 73 -7.55 12.10 0.58
C ASN A 73 -8.36 11.15 -0.33
N GLN A 74 -9.35 10.43 0.19
CA GLN A 74 -10.07 9.37 -0.55
C GLN A 74 -10.65 9.84 -1.90
N GLU A 75 -11.13 11.09 -1.98
CA GLU A 75 -11.69 11.67 -3.20
C GLU A 75 -10.64 11.90 -4.31
N GLN A 76 -9.36 11.93 -3.96
CA GLN A 76 -8.24 12.17 -4.87
C GLN A 76 -7.45 10.88 -5.19
N LEU A 77 -7.97 9.71 -4.78
CA LEU A 77 -7.40 8.40 -5.12
C LEU A 77 -7.83 7.97 -6.53
N ASP A 78 -7.50 8.79 -7.52
CA ASP A 78 -7.95 8.66 -8.91
C ASP A 78 -6.84 8.16 -9.87
N GLU A 79 -7.18 8.06 -11.16
CA GLU A 79 -6.22 7.65 -12.21
C GLU A 79 -5.02 8.60 -12.34
N ALA A 80 -5.17 9.89 -12.01
CA ALA A 80 -4.07 10.83 -12.07
C ALA A 80 -3.05 10.57 -10.95
N LEU A 81 -3.52 10.26 -9.73
CA LEU A 81 -2.66 9.81 -8.64
C LEU A 81 -1.88 8.55 -9.02
N LEU A 82 -2.58 7.54 -9.55
CA LEU A 82 -1.95 6.27 -9.91
C LEU A 82 -0.96 6.46 -11.06
N SER A 83 -1.30 7.22 -12.10
CA SER A 83 -0.37 7.53 -13.19
C SER A 83 0.90 8.22 -12.68
N ASN A 84 0.77 9.15 -11.74
CA ASN A 84 1.92 9.79 -11.10
C ASN A 84 2.77 8.77 -10.34
N ALA A 85 2.16 7.91 -9.53
CA ALA A 85 2.87 6.87 -8.79
C ALA A 85 3.67 5.94 -9.71
N PHE A 86 3.10 5.49 -10.83
CA PHE A 86 3.83 4.67 -11.81
C PHE A 86 4.98 5.44 -12.48
N ALA A 87 4.76 6.70 -12.87
CA ALA A 87 5.80 7.54 -13.44
C ALA A 87 6.97 7.74 -12.46
N TRP A 88 6.65 7.97 -11.19
CA TRP A 88 7.62 8.16 -10.12
C TRP A 88 8.39 6.87 -9.82
N ILE A 89 7.74 5.71 -9.75
CA ILE A 89 8.42 4.41 -9.59
C ILE A 89 9.40 4.17 -10.72
N LYS A 90 8.95 4.31 -11.98
CA LYS A 90 9.79 4.08 -13.16
C LYS A 90 11.08 4.89 -13.06
N LYS A 91 10.94 6.14 -12.69
CA LYS A 91 12.06 7.06 -12.58
C LYS A 91 12.95 6.80 -11.36
N CYS A 92 12.39 6.48 -10.20
CA CYS A 92 13.17 6.06 -9.05
C CYS A 92 14.07 4.86 -9.42
N ASN A 93 13.55 3.92 -10.22
CA ASN A 93 14.36 2.80 -10.71
C ASN A 93 15.45 3.23 -11.71
N GLU A 94 15.17 4.20 -12.59
CA GLU A 94 16.17 4.75 -13.53
C GLU A 94 17.30 5.51 -12.81
N ASP A 95 16.96 6.23 -11.74
CA ASP A 95 17.89 7.07 -10.96
C ASP A 95 18.55 6.31 -9.79
N GLY A 96 18.20 5.04 -9.55
CA GLY A 96 18.75 4.21 -8.46
C GLY A 96 18.21 4.54 -7.05
N PHE A 97 17.04 5.16 -6.97
CA PHE A 97 16.32 5.47 -5.73
C PHE A 97 15.40 4.32 -5.28
N ASP A 98 15.96 3.14 -5.07
CA ASP A 98 15.21 1.91 -4.78
C ASP A 98 14.32 2.02 -3.53
N THR A 99 14.77 2.77 -2.51
CA THR A 99 14.00 3.02 -1.29
C THR A 99 12.73 3.81 -1.59
N MET A 100 12.80 4.83 -2.46
CA MET A 100 11.63 5.62 -2.84
C MET A 100 10.67 4.82 -3.71
N ALA A 101 11.18 4.00 -4.62
CA ALA A 101 10.36 3.10 -5.41
C ALA A 101 9.54 2.15 -4.52
N GLN A 102 10.17 1.58 -3.48
CA GLN A 102 9.50 0.73 -2.49
C GLN A 102 8.43 1.46 -1.68
N LEU A 103 8.67 2.72 -1.30
CA LEU A 103 7.67 3.53 -0.61
C LEU A 103 6.44 3.77 -1.50
N ILE A 104 6.64 4.14 -2.76
CA ILE A 104 5.53 4.37 -3.70
C ILE A 104 4.80 3.04 -3.99
N GLN A 105 5.51 1.91 -4.07
CA GLN A 105 4.87 0.59 -4.16
C GLN A 105 3.98 0.30 -2.94
N LYS A 106 4.44 0.62 -1.72
CA LYS A 106 3.60 0.51 -0.51
C LYS A 106 2.36 1.42 -0.59
N VAL A 107 2.46 2.63 -1.15
CA VAL A 107 1.29 3.48 -1.42
C VAL A 107 0.28 2.75 -2.33
N LEU A 108 0.74 2.15 -3.42
CA LEU A 108 -0.13 1.41 -4.35
C LEU A 108 -0.79 0.18 -3.69
N GLN A 109 -0.06 -0.54 -2.84
CA GLN A 109 -0.62 -1.66 -2.06
C GLN A 109 -1.70 -1.19 -1.08
N LEU A 110 -1.46 -0.08 -0.37
CA LEU A 110 -2.46 0.49 0.55
C LEU A 110 -3.68 1.03 -0.19
N TYR A 111 -3.50 1.64 -1.36
CA TYR A 111 -4.59 2.01 -2.25
C TYR A 111 -5.45 0.79 -2.62
N ALA A 112 -4.83 -0.31 -3.09
CA ALA A 112 -5.57 -1.52 -3.43
C ALA A 112 -6.34 -2.08 -2.22
N ALA A 113 -5.70 -2.15 -1.05
CA ALA A 113 -6.32 -2.60 0.19
C ALA A 113 -7.57 -1.78 0.57
N ILE A 114 -7.54 -0.46 0.36
CA ILE A 114 -8.69 0.43 0.61
C ILE A 114 -9.80 0.17 -0.41
N GLN A 115 -9.49 0.10 -1.70
CA GLN A 115 -10.48 -0.06 -2.77
C GLN A 115 -11.13 -1.45 -2.78
N LEU A 116 -10.41 -2.49 -2.35
CA LEU A 116 -10.87 -3.88 -2.36
C LEU A 116 -11.59 -4.30 -1.07
N LYS A 117 -11.67 -3.40 -0.08
CA LYS A 117 -12.34 -3.68 1.18
C LYS A 117 -13.86 -3.72 0.96
N GLY A 118 -14.45 -4.89 1.14
CA GLY A 118 -15.90 -5.08 1.15
C GLY A 118 -16.52 -4.67 2.49
N GLU A 119 -17.85 -4.78 2.58
CA GLU A 119 -18.63 -4.44 3.79
C GLU A 119 -18.76 -5.61 4.76
N GLU A 120 -18.49 -6.84 4.30
CA GLU A 120 -18.65 -8.06 5.08
C GLU A 120 -17.69 -8.10 6.26
N THR A 121 -18.23 -8.41 7.44
CA THR A 121 -17.46 -8.49 8.70
C THR A 121 -17.35 -9.91 9.24
N SER A 122 -17.97 -10.90 8.57
CA SER A 122 -18.00 -12.30 9.01
C SER A 122 -17.96 -13.26 7.84
N GLY A 123 -17.65 -14.53 8.12
CA GLY A 123 -17.51 -15.58 7.09
C GLY A 123 -16.28 -15.37 6.22
N VAL A 124 -16.19 -16.11 5.11
CA VAL A 124 -15.03 -16.09 4.21
C VAL A 124 -14.76 -14.68 3.68
N ALA A 125 -15.80 -13.96 3.23
CA ALA A 125 -15.66 -12.59 2.76
C ALA A 125 -15.13 -11.63 3.84
N GLY A 126 -15.58 -11.76 5.10
CA GLY A 126 -15.05 -10.99 6.22
C GLY A 126 -13.59 -11.30 6.53
N ILE A 127 -13.20 -12.57 6.47
CA ILE A 127 -11.80 -12.99 6.65
C ILE A 127 -10.92 -12.44 5.52
N ILE A 128 -11.40 -12.43 4.27
CA ILE A 128 -10.67 -11.80 3.16
C ILE A 128 -10.60 -10.28 3.35
N ASN A 129 -11.64 -9.62 3.88
CA ASN A 129 -11.56 -8.19 4.21
C ASN A 129 -10.50 -7.90 5.29
N GLU A 130 -10.41 -8.73 6.33
CA GLU A 130 -9.33 -8.66 7.33
C GLU A 130 -7.95 -8.84 6.65
N LEU A 131 -7.82 -9.86 5.80
CA LEU A 131 -6.58 -10.18 5.11
C LEU A 131 -6.10 -9.05 4.20
N LEU A 132 -6.97 -8.57 3.29
CA LEU A 132 -6.62 -7.51 2.33
C LEU A 132 -6.34 -6.18 3.03
N TYR A 133 -6.93 -5.92 4.20
CA TYR A 133 -6.65 -4.69 4.92
C TYR A 133 -5.35 -4.77 5.74
N ALA A 134 -4.92 -5.96 6.14
CA ALA A 134 -3.69 -6.18 6.88
C ALA A 134 -2.43 -5.97 6.01
N ASP A 135 -1.32 -5.62 6.67
CA ASP A 135 0.01 -5.61 6.02
C ASP A 135 0.39 -7.04 5.58
N GLU A 136 1.09 -7.14 4.44
CA GLU A 136 1.45 -8.40 3.80
C GLU A 136 2.27 -9.35 4.69
N LYS A 137 2.99 -8.81 5.69
CA LYS A 137 3.71 -9.62 6.67
C LYS A 137 2.78 -10.42 7.59
N TYR A 138 1.52 -10.02 7.74
CA TYR A 138 0.54 -10.69 8.59
C TYR A 138 -0.34 -11.70 7.84
N TRP A 139 -0.36 -11.68 6.51
CA TRP A 139 -1.25 -12.53 5.73
C TRP A 139 -1.13 -14.02 6.05
N GLY A 140 0.10 -14.52 6.20
CA GLY A 140 0.33 -15.91 6.57
C GLY A 140 -0.25 -16.27 7.93
N THR A 141 -0.13 -15.37 8.91
CA THR A 141 -0.66 -15.59 10.26
C THR A 141 -2.19 -15.59 10.28
N ILE A 142 -2.82 -14.67 9.54
CA ILE A 142 -4.29 -14.59 9.41
C ILE A 142 -4.83 -15.88 8.76
N LEU A 143 -4.25 -16.28 7.63
CA LEU A 143 -4.67 -17.49 6.92
C LEU A 143 -4.52 -18.74 7.79
N GLN A 144 -3.39 -18.90 8.47
CA GLN A 144 -3.16 -20.04 9.38
C GLN A 144 -4.16 -20.07 10.52
N LYS A 145 -4.41 -18.92 11.18
CA LYS A 145 -5.38 -18.81 12.27
C LYS A 145 -6.75 -19.30 11.86
N HIS A 146 -7.31 -18.80 10.75
CA HIS A 146 -8.67 -19.17 10.33
C HIS A 146 -8.75 -20.58 9.75
N ALA A 147 -7.71 -21.04 9.05
CA ALA A 147 -7.67 -22.41 8.54
C ALA A 147 -7.61 -23.45 9.67
N SER A 148 -6.73 -23.24 10.68
CA SER A 148 -6.63 -24.14 11.83
C SER A 148 -7.87 -24.13 12.73
N ALA A 149 -8.66 -23.06 12.71
CA ALA A 149 -9.96 -22.99 13.38
C ALA A 149 -11.10 -23.67 12.61
N GLY A 150 -10.85 -24.13 11.36
CA GLY A 150 -11.87 -24.69 10.48
C GLY A 150 -12.84 -23.65 9.88
N GLU A 151 -12.52 -22.36 10.01
CA GLU A 151 -13.34 -21.24 9.53
C GLU A 151 -13.06 -20.91 8.05
N LEU A 152 -11.91 -21.34 7.53
CA LEU A 152 -11.47 -21.04 6.16
C LEU A 152 -10.85 -22.27 5.50
N ALA A 153 -11.48 -22.78 4.44
CA ALA A 153 -10.92 -23.81 3.57
C ALA A 153 -10.34 -23.19 2.29
N GLU A 154 -9.28 -23.79 1.75
CA GLU A 154 -8.63 -23.30 0.53
C GLU A 154 -9.60 -23.09 -0.65
N PRO A 155 -10.51 -24.03 -0.99
CA PRO A 155 -11.43 -23.82 -2.12
C PRO A 155 -12.32 -22.59 -1.93
N ALA A 156 -12.86 -22.39 -0.72
CA ALA A 156 -13.73 -21.26 -0.42
C ALA A 156 -12.96 -19.92 -0.45
N PHE A 157 -11.71 -19.92 0.02
CA PHE A 157 -10.83 -18.76 -0.10
C PHE A 157 -10.57 -18.39 -1.57
N MET A 158 -10.23 -19.39 -2.40
CA MET A 158 -9.92 -19.16 -3.82
C MET A 158 -11.15 -18.66 -4.60
N GLU A 159 -12.33 -19.22 -4.31
CA GLU A 159 -13.58 -18.78 -4.93
C GLU A 159 -13.91 -17.31 -4.57
N GLU A 160 -13.78 -16.94 -3.30
CA GLU A 160 -14.00 -15.56 -2.84
C GLU A 160 -13.01 -14.58 -3.49
N LEU A 161 -11.73 -14.95 -3.55
CA LEU A 161 -10.70 -14.10 -4.14
C LEU A 161 -10.89 -13.95 -5.66
N GLN A 162 -11.28 -15.03 -6.35
CA GLN A 162 -11.62 -15.00 -7.77
C GLN A 162 -12.80 -14.06 -8.04
N ARG A 163 -13.85 -14.09 -7.20
CA ARG A 163 -14.98 -13.18 -7.36
C ARG A 163 -14.58 -11.71 -7.26
N ARG A 164 -13.67 -11.37 -6.35
CA ARG A 164 -13.10 -10.01 -6.25
C ARG A 164 -12.31 -9.65 -7.50
N MET A 165 -11.52 -10.58 -8.03
CA MET A 165 -10.81 -10.38 -9.29
C MET A 165 -11.78 -10.10 -10.44
N GLU A 166 -12.89 -10.82 -10.53
CA GLU A 166 -13.93 -10.60 -11.54
C GLU A 166 -14.56 -9.22 -11.41
N VAL A 167 -14.85 -8.77 -10.18
CA VAL A 167 -15.34 -7.41 -9.92
C VAL A 167 -14.34 -6.35 -10.38
N VAL A 168 -13.04 -6.53 -10.12
CA VAL A 168 -11.98 -5.61 -10.60
C VAL A 168 -11.90 -5.59 -12.12
N VAL A 169 -11.89 -6.76 -12.75
CA VAL A 169 -11.68 -6.88 -14.21
C VAL A 169 -12.90 -6.39 -14.99
N LEU A 170 -14.12 -6.66 -14.51
CA LEU A 170 -15.35 -6.29 -15.20
C LEU A 170 -15.89 -4.91 -14.78
N GLY A 171 -15.55 -4.45 -13.57
CA GLY A 171 -16.06 -3.20 -13.00
C GLY A 171 -15.21 -1.97 -13.28
N LEU A 172 -13.93 -2.14 -13.63
CA LEU A 172 -13.02 -1.04 -13.93
C LEU A 172 -12.71 -0.94 -15.43
N GLN A 173 -12.34 0.26 -15.87
CA GLN A 173 -11.94 0.47 -17.26
C GLN A 173 -10.74 -0.42 -17.60
N SER A 174 -10.87 -1.19 -18.68
CA SER A 174 -9.82 -2.09 -19.15
C SER A 174 -8.52 -1.32 -19.40
N GLY A 175 -7.43 -1.77 -18.78
CA GLY A 175 -6.11 -1.16 -18.91
C GLY A 175 -5.89 0.10 -18.07
N SER A 176 -6.86 0.50 -17.25
CA SER A 176 -6.67 1.57 -16.26
C SER A 176 -5.63 1.18 -15.20
N TYR A 177 -5.01 2.19 -14.58
CA TYR A 177 -4.07 1.93 -13.50
C TYR A 177 -4.77 1.33 -12.28
N ALA A 178 -6.00 1.74 -11.97
CA ALA A 178 -6.79 1.19 -10.88
C ALA A 178 -7.01 -0.32 -11.06
N GLN A 179 -7.43 -0.74 -12.26
CA GLN A 179 -7.60 -2.15 -12.58
C GLN A 179 -6.29 -2.92 -12.42
N ARG A 180 -5.18 -2.37 -12.94
CA ARG A 180 -3.87 -3.00 -12.86
C ARG A 180 -3.41 -3.20 -11.42
N VAL A 181 -3.45 -2.15 -10.61
CA VAL A 181 -2.97 -2.16 -9.22
C VAL A 181 -3.79 -3.12 -8.37
N GLN A 182 -5.12 -3.07 -8.46
CA GLN A 182 -6.00 -3.97 -7.71
C GLN A 182 -5.85 -5.43 -8.15
N ALA A 183 -5.72 -5.70 -9.45
CA ALA A 183 -5.52 -7.06 -9.96
C ALA A 183 -4.14 -7.63 -9.59
N GLU A 184 -3.07 -6.84 -9.66
CA GLU A 184 -1.73 -7.26 -9.22
C GLU A 184 -1.73 -7.59 -7.72
N TYR A 185 -2.39 -6.76 -6.90
CA TYR A 185 -2.53 -6.99 -5.47
C TYR A 185 -3.27 -8.29 -5.14
N LEU A 186 -4.42 -8.54 -5.76
CA LEU A 186 -5.18 -9.78 -5.57
C LEU A 186 -4.38 -11.03 -6.02
N LYS A 187 -3.61 -10.93 -7.11
CA LYS A 187 -2.72 -12.02 -7.56
C LYS A 187 -1.60 -12.30 -6.57
N GLU A 188 -1.04 -11.26 -5.94
CA GLU A 188 -0.04 -11.44 -4.89
C GLU A 188 -0.64 -12.16 -3.68
N VAL A 189 -1.84 -11.75 -3.24
CA VAL A 189 -2.58 -12.41 -2.16
C VAL A 189 -2.83 -13.88 -2.50
N GLU A 190 -3.29 -14.18 -3.73
CA GLU A 190 -3.51 -15.54 -4.21
C GLU A 190 -2.23 -16.38 -4.13
N ALA A 191 -1.12 -15.86 -4.67
CA ALA A 191 0.16 -16.56 -4.72
C ALA A 191 0.70 -16.86 -3.32
N ARG A 192 0.64 -15.89 -2.40
CA ARG A 192 1.07 -16.08 -1.01
C ARG A 192 0.14 -17.05 -0.26
N ALA A 193 -1.18 -16.95 -0.47
CA ALA A 193 -2.15 -17.83 0.17
C ALA A 193 -1.97 -19.29 -0.24
N LYS A 194 -1.75 -19.58 -1.54
CA LYS A 194 -1.40 -20.92 -2.03
C LYS A 194 -0.22 -21.52 -1.27
N GLY A 195 0.84 -20.73 -1.08
CA GLY A 195 2.01 -21.16 -0.32
C GLY A 195 1.72 -21.47 1.16
N VAL A 196 0.72 -20.83 1.76
CA VAL A 196 0.29 -21.09 3.14
C VAL A 196 -0.55 -22.36 3.23
N PHE A 197 -1.53 -22.53 2.35
CA PHE A 197 -2.40 -23.72 2.34
C PHE A 197 -1.63 -25.00 2.04
N VAL A 198 -0.64 -24.96 1.14
CA VAL A 198 0.27 -26.11 0.91
C VAL A 198 0.98 -26.52 2.20
N LYS A 199 1.57 -25.57 2.95
CA LYS A 199 2.25 -25.87 4.21
C LYS A 199 1.31 -26.42 5.28
N LEU A 200 0.07 -25.96 5.32
CA LEU A 200 -0.95 -26.45 6.26
C LEU A 200 -1.36 -27.89 5.94
N ALA A 201 -1.53 -28.21 4.65
CA ALA A 201 -1.84 -29.55 4.19
C ALA A 201 -0.69 -30.55 4.47
N GLU A 202 0.57 -30.11 4.37
CA GLU A 202 1.74 -30.91 4.72
C GLU A 202 1.90 -31.16 6.23
N ALA A 203 1.32 -30.29 7.06
CA ALA A 203 1.40 -30.35 8.52
C ALA A 203 0.22 -31.11 9.18
N SER A 204 -0.79 -31.48 8.41
CA SER A 204 -2.01 -32.19 8.85
C SER A 204 -1.91 -33.70 8.63
#